data_AF-A0A8X6YKZ6-F1
#
_entry.id   AF-A0A8X6YKZ6-F1
#
_cell.length_a   1.000
_cell.length_b   1.000
_cell.length_c   1.000
_cell.angle_alpha   90.00
_cell.angle_beta   90.00
_cell.angle_gamma   90.00
#
_symmetry.space_group_name_H-M   'P 1'
#
loop_
_entity.id
_entity.type
_entity.pdbx_description
1 polymer ?
#
loop_
_entity_poly.entity_id
_entity_poly.type
_entity_poly.pdbx_seq_one_letter_code
_entity_poly.pdbx_strand_id
1 'polypeptide(L)'
;MAANYEEMMKAKGFLPYHLDTLPAKFIQIAKAELGETDEIRRVTLEKFRKRILDDKKLKCLTDDKFLIQFLRVRKYDVNKAMGLIHNYFNLITSYPHFFEALDKEKMYKLASSNFFNILPYRDNEGGLVITIKMGK
;
A
#
# COMPACT_ATOMS: atom_id res chain seq x y z
N MET A 1 -18.66 3.15 31.92
CA MET A 1 -18.53 4.27 30.98
C MET A 1 -17.15 4.24 30.36
N ALA A 2 -16.97 3.45 29.30
CA ALA A 2 -15.88 3.69 28.37
C ALA A 2 -16.46 4.64 27.33
N ALA A 3 -15.89 5.82 27.13
CA ALA A 3 -16.00 6.44 25.81
C ALA A 3 -15.67 5.33 24.80
N ASN A 4 -16.50 5.12 23.78
CA ASN A 4 -16.30 4.07 22.79
C ASN A 4 -14.83 4.14 22.36
N TYR A 5 -14.07 3.04 22.46
CA TYR A 5 -12.62 3.04 22.19
C TYR A 5 -12.32 3.70 20.84
N GLU A 6 -13.23 3.59 19.87
CA GLU A 6 -13.22 4.32 18.61
C GLU A 6 -13.35 5.84 18.76
N GLU A 7 -14.26 6.34 19.59
CA GLU A 7 -14.39 7.77 19.91
C GLU A 7 -13.13 8.30 20.57
N MET A 8 -12.50 7.54 21.46
CA MET A 8 -11.23 7.93 22.08
C MET A 8 -10.09 8.01 21.04
N MET A 9 -9.99 7.03 20.14
CA MET A 9 -8.95 7.04 19.11
C MET A 9 -9.18 8.15 18.08
N LYS A 10 -10.44 8.40 17.71
CA LYS A 10 -10.84 9.55 16.89
C LYS A 10 -10.50 10.88 17.57
N ALA A 11 -10.77 11.02 18.87
CA ALA A 11 -10.43 12.21 19.65
C ALA A 11 -8.91 12.44 19.74
N LYS A 12 -8.11 11.37 19.74
CA LYS A 12 -6.65 11.42 19.68
C LYS A 12 -6.09 11.67 18.28
N GLY A 13 -6.95 11.82 17.26
CA GLY A 13 -6.56 12.10 15.89
C GLY A 13 -6.06 10.90 15.10
N PHE A 14 -6.26 9.67 15.59
CA PHE A 14 -5.99 8.45 14.83
C PHE A 14 -7.05 8.26 13.74
N LEU A 15 -6.62 7.71 12.60
CA LEU A 15 -7.49 7.43 11.46
C LEU A 15 -7.93 5.96 11.47
N PRO A 16 -9.10 5.61 10.91
CA PRO A 16 -9.51 4.21 10.83
C PRO A 16 -8.56 3.40 9.93
N TYR A 17 -8.43 2.09 10.20
CA TYR A 17 -7.60 1.19 9.40
C TYR A 17 -8.00 1.20 7.90
N HIS A 18 -9.30 1.06 7.64
CA HIS A 18 -9.87 1.17 6.30
C HIS A 18 -10.24 2.63 6.00
N LEU A 19 -9.74 3.13 4.87
CA LEU A 19 -10.09 4.44 4.34
C LEU A 19 -10.73 4.23 2.97
N ASP A 20 -12.03 4.47 2.86
CA ASP A 20 -12.76 4.33 1.60
C ASP A 20 -12.35 5.39 0.57
N THR A 21 -12.01 6.58 1.08
CA THR A 21 -11.53 7.72 0.30
C THR A 21 -10.30 8.31 0.96
N LEU A 22 -9.47 8.99 0.17
CA LEU A 22 -8.28 9.65 0.69
C LEU A 22 -8.66 11.01 1.30
N PRO A 23 -8.45 11.23 2.62
CA PRO A 23 -8.74 12.53 3.23
C PRO A 23 -8.05 13.70 2.54
N ALA A 24 -8.69 14.88 2.57
CA ALA A 24 -8.20 16.10 1.91
C ALA A 24 -6.75 16.47 2.27
N LYS A 25 -6.35 16.25 3.54
CA LYS A 25 -4.97 16.42 4.01
C LYS A 25 -3.97 15.65 3.14
N PHE A 26 -4.23 14.38 2.85
CA PHE A 26 -3.31 13.55 2.08
C PHE A 26 -3.35 13.85 0.59
N ILE A 27 -4.47 14.34 0.07
CA ILE A 27 -4.53 14.86 -1.30
C ILE A 27 -3.58 16.07 -1.45
N GLN A 28 -3.57 16.97 -0.47
CA GLN A 28 -2.67 18.12 -0.46
C GLN A 28 -1.20 17.70 -0.33
N ILE A 29 -0.90 16.73 0.55
CA ILE A 29 0.45 16.16 0.69
C ILE A 29 0.91 15.53 -0.62
N ALA A 30 0.08 14.70 -1.25
CA ALA A 30 0.41 14.06 -2.53
C ALA A 30 0.69 15.11 -3.63
N LYS A 31 -0.11 16.18 -3.67
CA LYS A 31 0.14 17.31 -4.59
C LYS A 31 1.47 18.00 -4.29
N ALA A 32 1.78 18.29 -3.03
CA ALA A 32 2.99 19.01 -2.63
C ALA A 32 4.27 18.17 -2.80
N GLU A 33 4.25 16.90 -2.41
CA GLU A 33 5.46 16.05 -2.33
C GLU A 33 5.72 15.22 -3.58
N LEU A 34 4.64 14.82 -4.28
CA LEU A 34 4.69 13.96 -5.47
C LEU A 34 4.39 14.73 -6.76
N GLY A 35 3.94 15.99 -6.66
CA GLY A 35 3.41 16.73 -7.81
C GLY A 35 2.10 16.14 -8.35
N GLU A 36 1.36 15.38 -7.52
CA GLU A 36 0.15 14.69 -7.97
C GLU A 36 -0.95 15.70 -8.34
N THR A 37 -1.31 15.72 -9.62
CA THR A 37 -2.48 16.43 -10.16
C THR A 37 -3.29 15.47 -11.00
N ASP A 38 -4.57 15.76 -11.24
CA ASP A 38 -5.40 14.89 -12.07
C ASP A 38 -4.83 14.70 -13.48
N GLU A 39 -4.22 15.75 -14.04
CA GLU A 39 -3.58 15.69 -15.35
C GLU A 39 -2.34 14.79 -15.34
N ILE A 40 -1.41 15.02 -14.41
CA ILE A 40 -0.20 14.18 -14.29
C ILE A 40 -0.59 12.74 -14.04
N ARG A 41 -1.54 12.50 -13.13
CA ARG A 41 -2.04 11.16 -12.80
C ARG A 41 -2.58 10.46 -14.04
N ARG A 42 -3.47 11.11 -14.80
CA ARG A 42 -4.06 10.54 -16.03
C ARG A 42 -3.01 10.24 -17.10
N VAL A 43 -2.16 11.23 -17.42
CA VAL A 43 -1.17 11.11 -18.51
C VAL A 43 -0.12 10.05 -18.20
N THR A 44 0.41 10.04 -16.98
CA THR A 44 1.47 9.09 -16.60
C THR A 44 0.93 7.69 -16.37
N LEU A 45 -0.30 7.54 -15.88
CA LEU A 45 -0.97 6.25 -15.76
C LEU A 45 -1.13 5.58 -17.12
N GLU A 46 -1.65 6.31 -18.11
CA GLU A 46 -1.81 5.77 -19.47
C GLU A 46 -0.46 5.43 -20.12
N LYS A 47 0.54 6.30 -19.95
CA LYS A 47 1.90 6.02 -20.42
C LYS A 47 2.51 4.78 -19.75
N PHE A 48 2.31 4.63 -18.44
CA PHE A 48 2.84 3.50 -17.69
C PHE A 48 2.13 2.19 -18.06
N ARG A 49 0.79 2.22 -18.15
CA ARG A 49 -0.02 1.09 -18.62
C ARG A 49 0.42 0.62 -20.00
N LYS A 50 0.61 1.55 -20.94
CA LYS A 50 1.11 1.22 -22.28
C LYS A 50 2.47 0.52 -22.23
N ARG A 51 3.42 1.04 -21.45
CA ARG A 51 4.75 0.42 -21.32
C ARG A 51 4.72 -0.98 -20.70
N ILE A 52 3.80 -1.23 -19.76
CA ILE A 52 3.60 -2.56 -19.20
C ILE A 52 3.06 -3.51 -20.26
N LEU A 53 2.08 -3.09 -21.06
CA LEU A 53 1.50 -3.90 -22.13
C LEU A 53 2.50 -4.18 -23.27
N ASP A 54 3.39 -3.24 -23.55
CA ASP A 54 4.47 -3.39 -24.53
C ASP A 54 5.56 -4.38 -24.05
N ASP A 55 5.68 -4.60 -22.73
CA ASP A 55 6.65 -5.53 -22.15
C ASP A 55 6.10 -6.96 -22.09
N LYS A 56 6.41 -7.74 -23.13
CA LYS A 56 5.97 -9.14 -23.28
C LYS A 56 6.45 -10.08 -22.17
N LYS A 57 7.47 -9.73 -21.39
CA LYS A 57 7.98 -10.57 -20.29
C LYS A 57 7.25 -10.30 -18.98
N LEU A 58 6.57 -9.16 -18.86
CA LEU A 58 5.90 -8.73 -17.64
C LEU A 58 4.41 -9.11 -17.68
N LYS A 59 4.03 -10.15 -16.93
CA LYS A 59 2.62 -10.49 -16.71
C LYS A 59 2.10 -9.73 -15.49
N CYS A 60 1.40 -8.63 -15.73
CA CYS A 60 1.03 -7.68 -14.69
C CYS A 60 -0.43 -7.25 -14.81
N LEU A 61 -1.09 -7.05 -13.66
CA LEU A 61 -2.41 -6.42 -13.60
C LEU A 61 -2.29 -4.95 -14.01
N THR A 62 -3.23 -4.48 -14.83
CA THR A 62 -3.22 -3.11 -15.35
C THR A 62 -4.33 -2.23 -14.75
N ASP A 63 -4.86 -2.61 -13.58
CA ASP A 63 -5.85 -1.82 -12.84
C ASP A 63 -5.26 -0.49 -12.34
N ASP A 64 -6.05 0.57 -12.40
CA ASP A 64 -5.63 1.93 -12.06
C ASP A 64 -5.16 2.04 -10.60
N LYS A 65 -5.89 1.43 -9.66
CA LYS A 65 -5.54 1.49 -8.22
C LYS A 65 -4.24 0.74 -7.96
N PHE A 66 -3.98 -0.35 -8.69
CA PHE A 66 -2.73 -1.09 -8.59
C PHE A 66 -1.56 -0.27 -9.17
N LEU A 67 -1.69 0.24 -10.39
CA LEU A 67 -0.61 0.98 -11.07
C LEU A 67 -0.26 2.31 -10.41
N ILE A 68 -1.26 3.03 -9.87
CA ILE A 68 -1.05 4.30 -9.16
C ILE A 68 -0.11 4.13 -7.95
N GLN A 69 -0.12 2.97 -7.28
CA GLN A 69 0.78 2.71 -6.14
C GLN A 69 2.26 2.82 -6.55
N PHE A 70 2.62 2.23 -7.69
CA PHE A 70 3.99 2.29 -8.23
C PHE A 70 4.37 3.72 -8.66
N LEU A 71 3.43 4.44 -9.28
CA LEU A 71 3.65 5.81 -9.71
C LEU A 71 3.85 6.75 -8.52
N ARG A 72 3.02 6.66 -7.47
CA ARG A 72 3.17 7.49 -6.25
C ARG A 72 4.51 7.27 -5.57
N VAL A 73 4.93 6.01 -5.42
CA VAL A 73 6.23 5.64 -4.84
C VAL A 73 7.41 6.20 -5.64
N ARG A 74 7.20 6.53 -6.92
CA ARG A 74 8.21 7.10 -7.83
C ARG A 74 7.89 8.51 -8.28
N LYS A 75 7.02 9.24 -7.55
CA LYS A 75 6.65 10.63 -7.85
C LYS A 75 6.24 10.83 -9.31
N TYR A 76 5.46 9.89 -9.83
CA TYR A 76 4.97 9.86 -11.21
C TYR A 76 6.05 9.78 -12.31
N ASP A 77 7.29 9.43 -11.96
CA ASP A 77 8.34 9.08 -12.92
C ASP A 77 8.09 7.67 -13.48
N VAL A 78 7.58 7.61 -14.72
CA VAL A 78 7.23 6.37 -15.40
C VAL A 78 8.46 5.46 -15.61
N ASN A 79 9.66 6.00 -15.81
CA ASN A 79 10.86 5.18 -16.00
C ASN A 79 11.24 4.47 -14.70
N LYS A 80 11.24 5.21 -13.59
CA LYS A 80 11.53 4.63 -12.27
C LYS A 80 10.42 3.68 -11.81
N ALA A 81 9.16 3.96 -12.17
CA ALA A 81 8.03 3.08 -11.90
C ALA A 81 8.15 1.73 -12.63
N MET A 82 8.63 1.73 -13.89
CA MET A 82 8.94 0.49 -14.61
C MET A 82 10.01 -0.34 -13.88
N GLY A 83 11.10 0.29 -13.44
CA GLY A 83 12.12 -0.43 -12.65
C GLY A 83 11.56 -1.03 -11.36
N LEU A 84 10.67 -0.30 -10.66
CA LEU A 84 10.03 -0.79 -9.44
C LEU A 84 9.10 -1.98 -9.71
N ILE A 85 8.28 -1.94 -10.76
CA ILE A 85 7.35 -3.03 -11.06
C ILE A 85 8.09 -4.29 -11.52
N HIS A 86 9.18 -4.15 -12.27
CA HIS A 86 10.06 -5.28 -12.59
C HIS A 86 10.65 -5.90 -11.34
N ASN A 87 11.18 -5.10 -10.41
CA ASN A 87 11.71 -5.61 -9.15
C ASN A 87 10.64 -6.32 -8.32
N TYR A 88 9.41 -5.80 -8.30
CA TYR A 88 8.28 -6.41 -7.60
C TYR A 88 7.97 -7.83 -8.15
N PHE A 89 7.82 -7.97 -9.47
CA PHE A 89 7.54 -9.29 -10.06
C PHE A 89 8.75 -10.23 -10.05
N ASN A 90 9.97 -9.69 -10.12
CA ASN A 90 11.19 -10.48 -9.92
C ASN A 90 11.24 -11.06 -8.51
N LEU A 91 10.91 -10.29 -7.47
CA LEU A 91 10.83 -10.79 -6.10
C LEU A 91 9.83 -11.96 -5.99
N ILE A 92 8.65 -11.81 -6.58
CA ILE A 92 7.61 -12.86 -6.57
C ILE A 92 8.11 -14.12 -7.29
N THR A 93 8.74 -13.96 -8.45
CA THR A 93 9.20 -15.08 -9.28
C THR A 93 10.43 -15.76 -8.71
N SER A 94 11.33 -15.02 -8.06
CA SER A 94 12.54 -15.56 -7.42
C SER A 94 12.24 -16.29 -6.11
N TYR A 95 11.15 -15.94 -5.45
CA TYR A 95 10.82 -16.44 -4.11
C TYR A 95 9.38 -16.97 -4.02
N PRO A 96 8.96 -17.90 -4.89
CA PRO A 96 7.56 -18.32 -5.01
C PRO A 96 7.00 -18.84 -3.68
N HIS A 97 7.79 -19.56 -2.88
CA HIS A 97 7.41 -20.09 -1.56
C HIS A 97 6.94 -19.03 -0.54
N PHE A 98 7.33 -17.76 -0.68
CA PHE A 98 6.81 -16.67 0.16
C PHE A 98 5.46 -16.12 -0.32
N PHE A 99 5.14 -16.31 -1.60
CA PHE A 99 3.94 -15.78 -2.27
C PHE A 99 2.94 -16.86 -2.69
N GLU A 100 3.27 -18.13 -2.45
CA GLU A 100 2.35 -19.26 -2.54
C GLU A 100 1.19 -19.10 -1.55
N ALA A 101 0.10 -19.83 -1.79
CA ALA A 101 -1.10 -19.74 -0.98
C ALA A 101 -0.78 -19.94 0.50
N LEU A 102 -1.04 -18.90 1.30
CA LEU A 102 -0.81 -18.94 2.73
C LEU A 102 -1.66 -20.04 3.35
N ASP A 103 -0.99 -20.96 4.05
CA ASP A 103 -1.63 -21.98 4.87
C ASP A 103 -2.41 -21.29 6.00
N LYS A 104 -3.74 -21.39 5.94
CA LYS A 104 -4.65 -20.74 6.89
C LYS A 104 -4.35 -21.13 8.32
N GLU A 105 -4.03 -22.40 8.58
CA GLU A 105 -3.75 -22.89 9.93
C GLU A 105 -2.46 -22.28 10.49
N LYS A 106 -1.40 -22.23 9.66
CA LYS A 106 -0.14 -21.54 10.03
C LYS A 106 -0.37 -20.05 10.28
N MET A 107 -1.19 -19.39 9.46
CA MET A 107 -1.54 -17.98 9.65
C MET A 107 -2.32 -17.74 10.94
N TYR A 108 -3.31 -18.58 11.26
CA TYR A 108 -4.03 -18.47 12.54
C TYR A 108 -3.13 -18.69 13.74
N LYS A 109 -2.20 -19.65 13.65
CA LYS A 109 -1.22 -19.91 14.71
C LYS A 109 -0.26 -18.73 14.89
N LEU A 110 0.20 -18.12 13.79
CA LEU A 110 1.05 -16.94 13.82
C LEU A 110 0.30 -15.73 14.39
N ALA A 111 -0.94 -15.48 13.96
CA ALA A 111 -1.77 -14.42 14.51
C ALA A 111 -2.03 -14.61 16.01
N SER A 112 -2.31 -15.85 16.44
CA SER A 112 -2.52 -16.19 17.85
C SER A 112 -1.25 -16.10 18.70
N SER A 113 -0.07 -16.12 18.09
CA SER A 113 1.20 -16.02 18.80
C SER A 113 1.49 -14.63 19.35
N ASN A 114 0.70 -13.61 18.95
CA ASN A 114 0.91 -12.21 19.30
C ASN A 114 2.28 -11.66 18.85
N PHE A 115 2.97 -12.36 17.93
CA PHE A 115 4.26 -11.95 17.39
C PHE A 115 4.15 -10.72 16.50
N PHE A 116 3.09 -10.64 15.69
CA PHE A 116 2.85 -9.56 14.75
C PHE A 116 1.38 -9.13 14.87
N ASN A 117 1.16 -7.87 15.26
CA ASN A 117 -0.18 -7.30 15.33
C ASN A 117 -0.29 -6.05 14.48
N ILE A 118 -1.46 -5.90 13.87
CA ILE A 118 -1.84 -4.73 13.11
C ILE A 118 -2.93 -4.03 13.91
N LEU A 119 -2.72 -2.75 14.25
CA LEU A 119 -3.73 -2.02 15.00
C LEU A 119 -4.93 -1.66 14.10
N PRO A 120 -6.16 -1.58 14.67
CA PRO A 120 -7.36 -1.21 13.93
C PRO A 120 -7.42 0.28 13.54
N TYR A 121 -6.30 1.00 13.68
CA TYR A 121 -6.15 2.40 13.32
C TYR A 121 -4.81 2.65 12.63
N ARG A 122 -4.79 3.74 11.89
CA ARG A 122 -3.60 4.39 11.36
C ARG A 122 -3.19 5.52 12.28
N ASP A 123 -1.91 5.87 12.24
CA ASP A 123 -1.41 7.07 12.89
C ASP A 123 -2.04 8.35 12.30
N ASN A 124 -1.71 9.50 12.89
CA ASN A 124 -2.16 10.82 12.46
C ASN A 124 -1.62 11.26 11.08
N GLU A 125 -0.64 10.52 10.55
CA GLU A 125 -0.05 10.69 9.21
C GLU A 125 -0.58 9.65 8.20
N GLY A 126 -1.54 8.80 8.60
CA GLY A 126 -2.15 7.79 7.74
C GLY A 126 -1.33 6.51 7.59
N GLY A 127 -0.20 6.41 8.29
CA GLY A 127 0.67 5.24 8.37
C GLY A 127 0.00 4.07 9.08
N LEU A 128 0.26 2.86 8.60
CA LEU A 128 -0.23 1.65 9.26
C LEU A 128 0.63 1.35 10.49
N VAL A 129 -0.01 1.17 11.65
CA VAL A 129 0.71 0.83 12.89
C VAL A 129 0.79 -0.68 13.04
N ILE A 130 2.01 -1.18 13.01
CA ILE A 130 2.35 -2.60 13.17
C ILE A 130 3.21 -2.74 14.42
N THR A 131 2.84 -3.65 15.32
CA THR A 131 3.65 -3.98 16.50
C THR A 131 4.25 -5.37 16.32
N ILE A 132 5.56 -5.48 16.51
CA ILE A 132 6.28 -6.76 16.50
C ILE A 132 6.73 -7.04 17.93
N LYS A 133 6.23 -8.12 18.52
CA LYS A 133 6.65 -8.57 19.86
C LYS A 133 7.71 -9.65 19.73
N MET A 134 8.97 -9.27 19.88
CA MET A 134 10.07 -10.22 19.94
C MET A 134 10.29 -10.67 21.39
N GLY A 135 9.94 -11.92 21.71
CA GLY A 135 10.11 -12.51 23.05
C GLY A 135 8.81 -12.65 23.86
N LYS A 136 8.90 -13.27 25.03
CA LYS A 136 7.78 -13.36 26.00
C LYS A 136 7.63 -12.06 26.78
#